data_AF-A0A963I869-F1
#
_entry.id   AF-A0A963I869-F1
#
_cell.length_a   1.000
_cell.length_b   1.000
_cell.length_c   1.000
_cell.angle_alpha   90.00
_cell.angle_beta   90.00
_cell.angle_gamma   90.00
#
_symmetry.space_group_name_H-M   'P 1'
#
loop_
_entity.id
_entity.type
_entity.pdbx_description
1 polymer ?
#
loop_
_entity_poly.entity_id
_entity_poly.type
_entity_poly.pdbx_seq_one_letter_code
_entity_poly.pdbx_strand_id
1 'polypeptide(L)'
;DGNKKASGFDSMWQRWQTKAIAKTSLKQKFQERKIRNKVGDDSDDVNDAQRRLGHKSAATTSRFYRTKPQRVAPLKRKKDSD
;
A
#
# COMPACT_ATOMS: atom_id res chain seq x y z
N ASP A 1 32.98 -10.22 -12.33
CA ASP A 1 31.65 -10.16 -11.70
C ASP A 1 31.20 -8.72 -11.45
N GLY A 2 30.49 -8.15 -12.42
CA GLY A 2 30.24 -6.71 -12.51
C GLY A 2 28.76 -6.34 -12.38
N ASN A 3 28.20 -6.39 -11.18
CA ASN A 3 26.90 -5.78 -10.91
C ASN A 3 27.03 -4.73 -9.79
N LYS A 4 27.72 -3.63 -10.09
CA LYS A 4 27.80 -2.46 -9.20
C LYS A 4 26.46 -1.71 -9.29
N LYS A 5 25.45 -2.17 -8.55
CA LYS A 5 24.21 -1.40 -8.38
C LYS A 5 24.52 -0.15 -7.55
N ALA A 6 24.09 1.02 -8.01
CA ALA A 6 24.18 2.26 -7.26
C ALA A 6 23.22 2.22 -6.05
N SER A 7 23.65 1.62 -4.94
CA SER A 7 22.81 1.35 -3.75
C SER A 7 22.75 2.51 -2.74
N GLY A 8 23.03 3.74 -3.18
CA GLY A 8 23.10 4.91 -2.30
C GLY A 8 21.80 5.12 -1.53
N PHE A 9 20.67 5.03 -2.22
CA PHE A 9 19.35 5.11 -1.61
C PHE A 9 19.07 3.95 -0.66
N ASP A 10 19.32 2.70 -1.08
CA ASP A 10 19.10 1.51 -0.24
C ASP A 10 19.85 1.60 1.09
N SER A 11 21.09 2.10 1.04
CA SER A 11 21.92 2.29 2.23
C SER A 11 21.35 3.36 3.15
N MET A 12 20.88 4.49 2.61
CA MET A 12 20.21 5.52 3.40
C MET A 12 18.90 5.01 4.00
N TRP A 13 18.10 4.28 3.22
CA TRP A 13 16.84 3.70 3.65
C TRP A 13 17.03 2.69 4.79
N GLN A 14 18.00 1.79 4.68
CA GLN A 14 18.32 0.82 5.73
C GLN A 14 18.72 1.51 7.04
N ARG A 15 19.58 2.54 6.98
CA ARG A 15 19.99 3.32 8.15
C ARG A 15 18.81 4.06 8.77
N TRP A 16 17.96 4.68 7.96
CA TRP A 16 16.74 5.33 8.43
C TRP A 16 15.81 4.34 9.15
N GLN A 17 15.56 3.17 8.57
CA GLN A 17 14.71 2.15 9.20
C GLN A 17 15.25 1.66 10.54
N THR A 18 16.57 1.46 10.65
CA THR A 18 17.19 1.12 11.94
C THR A 18 16.94 2.21 13.00
N LYS A 19 17.10 3.49 12.61
CA LYS A 19 16.81 4.62 13.52
C LYS A 19 15.31 4.70 13.87
N ALA A 20 14.43 4.44 12.91
CA ALA A 20 12.98 4.47 13.13
C ALA A 20 12.54 3.42 14.14
N ILE A 21 13.04 2.18 14.04
CA ILE A 21 12.74 1.12 15.01
C ILE A 21 13.23 1.50 16.41
N ALA A 22 14.44 2.08 16.52
CA ALA A 22 15.00 2.44 17.81
C ALA A 22 14.27 3.63 18.49
N LYS A 23 13.63 4.51 17.71
CA LYS A 23 13.10 5.81 18.20
C LYS A 23 11.59 5.94 18.16
N THR A 24 10.87 5.00 17.56
CA THR A 24 9.42 5.09 17.36
C THR A 24 8.74 3.80 17.79
N SER A 25 7.41 3.71 17.62
CA SER A 25 6.63 2.49 17.86
C SER A 25 6.79 1.41 16.76
N LEU A 26 7.62 1.66 15.75
CA LEU A 26 7.85 0.72 14.66
C LEU A 26 8.57 -0.54 15.17
N LYS A 27 7.93 -1.71 15.03
CA LYS A 27 8.45 -2.99 15.54
C LYS A 27 9.38 -3.73 14.57
N GLN A 28 9.25 -3.46 13.27
CA GLN A 28 9.99 -4.19 12.23
C GLN A 28 10.24 -3.32 11.00
N LYS A 29 11.25 -3.71 10.22
CA LYS A 29 11.57 -3.11 8.92
C LYS A 29 10.51 -3.51 7.89
N PHE A 30 10.34 -2.68 6.88
CA PHE A 30 9.47 -2.96 5.74
C PHE A 30 10.17 -2.59 4.42
N GLN A 31 9.68 -3.20 3.36
CA GLN A 31 10.13 -2.91 2.00
C GLN A 31 9.53 -1.58 1.54
N GLU A 32 10.30 -0.79 0.80
CA GLU A 32 9.87 0.52 0.27
C GLU A 32 8.49 0.45 -0.42
N ARG A 33 8.24 -0.59 -1.23
CA ARG A 33 6.95 -0.81 -1.91
C ARG A 33 5.74 -0.82 -0.97
N LYS A 34 5.92 -1.16 0.31
CA LYS A 34 4.84 -1.16 1.30
C LYS A 34 4.31 0.24 1.59
N ILE A 35 5.12 1.28 1.40
CA ILE A 35 4.64 2.67 1.47
C ILE A 35 3.60 2.91 0.39
N ARG A 36 3.88 2.50 -0.85
CA ARG A 36 2.92 2.64 -1.96
C ARG A 36 1.64 1.84 -1.72
N ASN A 37 1.76 0.62 -1.20
CA ASN A 37 0.57 -0.17 -0.82
C ASN A 37 -0.25 0.53 0.25
N LYS A 38 0.41 1.10 1.27
CA LYS A 38 -0.26 1.86 2.34
C LYS A 38 -1.00 3.08 1.80
N VAL A 39 -0.44 3.80 0.83
CA VAL A 39 -1.11 4.92 0.15
C VAL A 39 -2.39 4.45 -0.56
N GLY A 40 -2.32 3.35 -1.31
CA GLY A 40 -3.50 2.78 -1.97
C GLY A 40 -4.58 2.32 -0.98
N ASP A 41 -4.16 1.74 0.15
CA ASP A 41 -5.04 1.27 1.21
C ASP A 41 -5.64 2.38 2.10
N ASP A 42 -5.06 3.57 2.09
CA ASP A 42 -5.53 4.75 2.83
C ASP A 42 -6.23 5.76 1.92
N SER A 43 -6.49 5.40 0.67
CA SER A 43 -7.34 6.17 -0.24
C SER A 43 -8.79 5.74 -0.07
N ASP A 44 -9.72 6.69 -0.26
CA ASP A 44 -11.15 6.45 -0.03
C ASP A 44 -11.73 5.43 -1.02
N ASP A 45 -11.33 5.54 -2.29
CA ASP A 45 -11.75 4.64 -3.36
C ASP A 45 -10.62 4.30 -4.34
N VAL A 46 -10.93 3.43 -5.32
CA VAL A 46 -9.97 2.95 -6.34
C VAL A 46 -9.49 4.08 -7.25
N ASN A 47 -10.33 5.07 -7.55
CA ASN A 47 -9.99 6.14 -8.47
C ASN A 47 -9.04 7.15 -7.79
N ASP A 48 -9.30 7.49 -6.52
CA ASP A 48 -8.37 8.30 -5.74
C ASP A 48 -7.02 7.60 -5.57
N ALA A 49 -7.05 6.30 -5.23
CA ALA A 49 -5.83 5.49 -5.14
C ALA A 49 -5.05 5.48 -6.46
N GLN A 50 -5.74 5.30 -7.59
CA GLN A 50 -5.13 5.29 -8.92
C GLN A 50 -4.44 6.62 -9.23
N ARG A 51 -5.12 7.73 -8.95
CA ARG A 51 -4.60 9.09 -9.16
C ARG A 51 -3.36 9.35 -8.30
N ARG A 52 -3.42 9.03 -7.01
CA ARG A 52 -2.30 9.21 -6.06
C ARG A 52 -1.08 8.36 -6.40
N LEU A 53 -1.30 7.16 -6.94
CA LEU A 53 -0.23 6.24 -7.33
C LEU A 53 0.28 6.47 -8.76
N GLY A 54 -0.42 7.29 -9.55
CA GLY A 54 -0.06 7.58 -10.95
C GLY A 54 -0.21 6.38 -11.88
N HIS A 55 -1.14 5.47 -11.60
CA HIS A 55 -1.35 4.30 -12.46
C HIS A 55 -2.24 4.62 -13.66
N LYS A 56 -1.88 4.08 -14.83
CA LYS A 56 -2.70 4.18 -16.05
C LYS A 56 -4.05 3.46 -15.91
N SER A 57 -4.10 2.35 -15.18
CA SER A 57 -5.29 1.53 -15.03
C SER A 57 -5.67 1.32 -13.57
N ALA A 58 -6.96 1.49 -13.29
CA ALA A 58 -7.60 1.13 -12.02
C ALA A 58 -7.37 -0.34 -11.64
N ALA A 59 -7.28 -1.24 -12.62
CA ALA A 59 -7.10 -2.68 -12.38
C ALA A 59 -5.76 -2.97 -11.68
N THR A 60 -4.68 -2.27 -12.06
CA THR A 60 -3.37 -2.39 -11.41
C THR A 60 -3.44 -1.95 -9.95
N THR A 61 -4.12 -0.85 -9.69
CA THR A 61 -4.32 -0.33 -8.33
C THR A 61 -5.13 -1.29 -7.48
N SER A 62 -6.28 -1.75 -7.99
CA SER A 62 -7.17 -2.65 -7.27
C SER A 62 -6.51 -4.00 -6.97
N ARG A 63 -5.67 -4.51 -7.88
CA ARG A 63 -5.06 -5.84 -7.74
C ARG A 63 -3.86 -5.85 -6.79
N PHE A 64 -3.02 -4.81 -6.80
CA PHE A 64 -1.72 -4.85 -6.12
C PHE A 64 -1.55 -3.85 -4.98
N TYR A 65 -2.36 -2.78 -4.98
CA TYR A 65 -2.18 -1.65 -4.06
C TYR A 65 -3.38 -1.42 -3.12
N ARG A 66 -4.49 -2.15 -3.31
CA ARG A 66 -5.57 -2.30 -2.32
C ARG A 66 -5.48 -3.68 -1.68
N THR A 67 -4.68 -3.79 -0.63
CA THR A 67 -4.49 -5.05 0.11
C THR A 67 -5.49 -5.24 1.24
N LYS A 68 -6.10 -4.16 1.75
CA LYS A 68 -7.17 -4.24 2.74
C LYS A 68 -8.47 -4.77 2.11
N PRO A 69 -9.21 -5.67 2.78
CA PRO A 69 -10.53 -6.07 2.34
C PRO A 69 -11.50 -4.89 2.40
N GLN A 70 -12.38 -4.78 1.41
CA GLN A 70 -13.43 -3.77 1.40
C GLN A 70 -14.55 -4.19 2.35
N ARG A 71 -14.90 -3.33 3.31
CA ARG A 71 -16.11 -3.50 4.11
C ARG A 71 -17.31 -3.13 3.25
N VAL A 72 -18.23 -4.07 3.07
CA VAL A 72 -19.47 -3.88 2.30
C VAL A 72 -20.67 -4.12 3.20
N ALA A 73 -21.73 -3.34 2.99
CA ALA A 73 -23.00 -3.59 3.64
C ALA A 73 -23.72 -4.75 2.90
N PRO A 74 -24.21 -5.78 3.60
CA PRO A 74 -24.97 -6.84 2.96
C PRO A 74 -26.29 -6.29 2.41
N LEU A 75 -26.74 -6.84 1.28
CA LEU A 75 -28.04 -6.52 0.70
C LEU A 75 -29.15 -6.99 1.66
N LYS A 76 -30.09 -6.10 2.01
CA LYS A 76 -31.28 -6.48 2.77
C LYS A 76 -32.20 -7.30 1.86
N ARG A 77 -32.58 -8.51 2.28
CA ARG A 77 -33.58 -9.32 1.57
C ARG A 77 -34.90 -8.53 1.57
N LYS A 78 -35.50 -8.30 0.39
CA LYS A 78 -36.88 -7.78 0.32
C LYS A 78 -37.78 -8.80 1.01
N LYS A 79 -38.67 -8.32 1.87
CA LYS A 79 -39.75 -9.15 2.41
C LYS A 79 -40.68 -9.42 1.24
N ASP A 80 -40.82 -10.68 0.86
CA ASP A 80 -41.76 -11.10 -0.16
C ASP A 80 -43.15 -10.64 0.33
N SER A 81 -43.84 -9.82 -0.49
CA SER A 81 -45.21 -9.40 -0.21
C SER A 81 -46.14 -10.52 -0.66
N ASP A 82 -46.78 -11.19 0.31
CA ASP A 82 -47.93 -12.08 0.09
C ASP A 82 -49.10 -11.34 -0.56
#